data_AF-A0A4Y8L6C5-F1
#
_entry.id   AF-A0A4Y8L6C5-F1
#
_cell.length_a   1.000
_cell.length_b   1.000
_cell.length_c   1.000
_cell.angle_alpha   90.00
_cell.angle_beta   90.00
_cell.angle_gamma   90.00
#
_symmetry.space_group_name_H-M   'P 1'
#
loop_
_entity.id
_entity.type
_entity.pdbx_description
1 polymer ?
#
loop_
_entity_poly.entity_id
_entity_poly.type
_entity_poly.pdbx_seq_one_letter_code
_entity_poly.pdbx_strand_id
1 'polypeptide(L)'
;MMKQHLLKSILSAFFVFMVLSVSGQQVERYNMLIDFNRQFNFYYFEQLRAYIINNGDRKTYCPSYKDNPHLRIGSLLVDIYLNPTNNDGSEPSENDYNVMYLLEEQGSKSVHYYLYLNPRRDVFLYDFDKQFQNTAKREDAVVHLEKIIEKILIRYGII
;
A
#
# COMPACT_ATOMS: atom_id res chain seq x y z
N MET A 1 -41.14 -36.89 -4.84
CA MET A 1 -40.22 -36.32 -5.85
C MET A 1 -40.05 -34.79 -5.76
N MET A 2 -41.07 -33.97 -5.50
CA MET A 2 -40.94 -32.49 -5.41
C MET A 2 -39.88 -31.95 -4.43
N LYS A 3 -39.67 -32.60 -3.28
CA LYS A 3 -38.71 -32.14 -2.25
C LYS A 3 -37.24 -32.17 -2.70
N GLN A 4 -36.86 -33.10 -3.59
CA GLN A 4 -35.46 -33.20 -4.06
C GLN A 4 -35.11 -32.12 -5.09
N HIS A 5 -36.08 -31.67 -5.91
CA HIS A 5 -35.86 -30.58 -6.85
C HIS A 5 -35.71 -29.24 -6.13
N LEU A 6 -36.51 -29.00 -5.10
CA LEU A 6 -36.42 -27.78 -4.29
C LEU A 6 -35.05 -27.69 -3.57
N LEU A 7 -34.57 -28.81 -3.01
CA LEU A 7 -33.26 -28.86 -2.36
C LEU A 7 -32.11 -28.59 -3.34
N LYS A 8 -32.16 -29.18 -4.54
CA LYS A 8 -31.17 -28.95 -5.59
C LYS A 8 -31.16 -27.48 -6.02
N SER A 9 -32.32 -26.86 -6.21
CA SER A 9 -32.41 -25.44 -6.60
C SER A 9 -31.84 -24.49 -5.53
N ILE A 10 -32.05 -24.79 -4.25
CA ILE A 10 -31.50 -23.99 -3.14
C ILE A 10 -29.98 -24.13 -3.07
N LEU A 11 -29.45 -25.35 -3.22
CA LEU A 11 -28.00 -25.60 -3.26
C LEU A 11 -27.33 -24.89 -4.46
N SER A 12 -27.96 -24.92 -5.64
CA SER A 12 -27.48 -24.20 -6.83
C SER A 12 -27.45 -22.69 -6.62
N ALA A 13 -28.51 -22.12 -6.04
CA ALA A 13 -28.60 -20.69 -5.76
C ALA A 13 -27.53 -20.25 -4.75
N PHE A 14 -27.29 -21.06 -3.72
CA PHE A 14 -26.25 -20.78 -2.71
C PHE A 14 -24.85 -20.83 -3.33
N PHE A 15 -24.59 -21.80 -4.20
CA PHE A 15 -23.31 -21.92 -4.90
C PHE A 15 -23.05 -20.73 -5.84
N VAL A 16 -24.05 -20.29 -6.60
CA VAL A 16 -23.96 -19.10 -7.46
C VAL A 16 -23.70 -17.84 -6.63
N PHE A 17 -24.39 -17.67 -5.49
CA PHE A 17 -24.18 -16.53 -4.61
C PHE A 17 -22.77 -16.51 -4.02
N MET A 18 -22.24 -17.67 -3.62
CA MET A 18 -20.88 -17.80 -3.09
C MET A 18 -19.81 -17.46 -4.15
N VAL A 19 -19.96 -17.93 -5.40
CA VAL A 19 -19.03 -17.63 -6.49
C VAL A 19 -19.03 -16.15 -6.87
N LEU A 20 -20.20 -15.51 -6.89
CA LEU A 20 -20.32 -14.08 -7.16
C LEU A 20 -19.69 -13.23 -6.04
N SER A 21 -19.83 -13.67 -4.78
CA SER A 21 -19.25 -12.99 -3.62
C SER A 21 -17.71 -13.00 -3.65
N VAL A 22 -17.10 -14.14 -3.99
CA VAL A 22 -15.64 -14.28 -4.09
C VAL A 22 -15.08 -13.44 -5.26
N SER A 23 -15.78 -13.44 -6.39
CA SER A 23 -15.40 -12.64 -7.57
C SER A 23 -15.50 -11.13 -7.26
N GLY A 24 -16.54 -10.70 -6.53
CA GLY A 24 -16.72 -9.30 -6.13
C GLY A 24 -15.60 -8.78 -5.21
N GLN A 25 -15.17 -9.57 -4.22
CA GLN A 25 -14.05 -9.22 -3.35
C GLN A 25 -12.71 -9.14 -4.09
N GLN A 26 -12.49 -9.98 -5.09
CA GLN A 26 -11.30 -9.88 -5.95
C GLN A 26 -11.33 -8.59 -6.77
N VAL A 27 -12.44 -8.26 -7.41
CA VAL A 27 -12.59 -7.04 -8.23
C VAL A 27 -12.41 -5.77 -7.38
N GLU A 28 -12.95 -5.73 -6.16
CA GLU A 28 -12.73 -4.60 -5.25
C GLU A 28 -11.26 -4.44 -4.86
N ARG A 29 -10.53 -5.53 -4.59
CA ARG A 29 -9.08 -5.45 -4.31
C ARG A 29 -8.27 -4.96 -5.52
N TYR A 30 -8.61 -5.39 -6.73
CA TYR A 30 -7.95 -4.92 -7.95
C TYR A 30 -8.23 -3.44 -8.23
N ASN A 31 -9.43 -2.94 -7.91
CA ASN A 31 -9.75 -1.53 -8.09
C ASN A 31 -8.95 -0.61 -7.16
N MET A 32 -8.37 -1.11 -6.06
CA MET A 32 -7.59 -0.31 -5.13
C MET A 32 -6.08 -0.31 -5.43
N LEU A 33 -5.59 -1.21 -6.29
CA LEU A 33 -4.17 -1.25 -6.66
C LEU A 33 -3.93 -0.49 -7.97
N ILE A 34 -2.94 0.40 -7.94
CA ILE A 34 -2.50 1.20 -9.08
C ILE A 34 -1.07 0.77 -9.37
N ASP A 35 -0.79 0.31 -10.59
CA ASP A 35 0.58 -0.03 -11.00
C ASP A 35 1.44 1.23 -10.92
N PHE A 36 2.53 1.14 -10.15
CA PHE A 36 3.49 2.22 -9.94
C PHE A 36 4.94 1.74 -10.19
N ASN A 37 5.09 0.53 -10.72
CA ASN A 37 6.38 -0.15 -10.84
C ASN A 37 7.31 0.53 -11.85
N ARG A 38 6.75 1.26 -12.82
CA ARG A 38 7.52 2.04 -13.80
C ARG A 38 8.13 3.29 -13.19
N GLN A 39 7.44 3.93 -12.26
CA GLN A 39 7.88 5.14 -11.57
C GLN A 39 8.81 4.81 -10.40
N PHE A 40 8.51 3.73 -9.68
CA PHE A 40 9.27 3.31 -8.51
C PHE A 40 9.36 1.79 -8.47
N ASN A 41 10.43 1.23 -9.03
CA ASN A 41 10.60 -0.22 -9.16
C ASN A 41 11.12 -0.88 -7.86
N PHE A 42 11.19 -2.21 -7.87
CA PHE A 42 11.75 -3.01 -6.78
C PHE A 42 13.10 -2.52 -6.26
N TYR A 43 14.06 -2.18 -7.12
CA TYR A 43 15.40 -1.78 -6.68
C TYR A 43 15.39 -0.46 -5.92
N TYR A 44 14.56 0.49 -6.34
CA TYR A 44 14.41 1.75 -5.62
C TYR A 44 13.64 1.56 -4.31
N PHE A 45 12.64 0.68 -4.30
CA PHE A 45 11.92 0.28 -3.08
C PHE A 45 12.88 -0.31 -2.06
N GLU A 46 13.69 -1.30 -2.45
CA GLU A 46 14.66 -1.94 -1.56
C GLU A 46 15.70 -0.96 -1.01
N GLN A 47 16.25 -0.10 -1.86
CA GLN A 47 17.26 0.88 -1.42
C GLN A 47 16.68 1.91 -0.47
N LEU A 48 15.49 2.44 -0.76
CA LEU A 48 14.83 3.39 0.14
C LEU A 48 14.40 2.71 1.45
N ARG A 49 13.92 1.46 1.39
CA ARG A 49 13.60 0.64 2.56
C ARG A 49 14.82 0.48 3.46
N ALA A 50 15.92 0.00 2.89
CA ALA A 50 17.17 -0.19 3.62
C ALA A 50 17.69 1.13 4.20
N TYR A 51 17.60 2.24 3.45
CA TYR A 51 17.98 3.55 3.95
C TYR A 51 17.16 3.94 5.19
N ILE A 52 15.83 3.83 5.13
CA ILE A 52 14.94 4.19 6.25
C ILE A 52 15.16 3.27 7.45
N ILE A 53 15.35 1.96 7.25
CA ILE A 53 15.64 1.02 8.34
C ILE A 53 16.92 1.40 9.10
N ASN A 54 17.96 1.81 8.37
CA ASN A 54 19.27 2.12 8.93
C ASN A 54 19.40 3.54 9.48
N ASN A 55 18.66 4.51 8.94
CA ASN A 55 18.83 5.93 9.25
C ASN A 55 17.57 6.61 9.79
N GLY A 56 16.42 5.95 9.70
CA GLY A 56 15.14 6.47 10.17
C GLY A 56 15.10 6.59 11.69
N ASP A 57 14.37 7.58 12.17
CA ASP A 57 14.03 7.69 13.58
C ASP A 57 13.04 6.58 13.96
N ARG A 58 13.09 6.10 15.20
CA ARG A 58 12.12 5.12 15.73
C ARG A 58 11.28 5.65 16.90
N LYS A 59 11.47 6.93 17.22
CA LYS A 59 10.88 7.65 18.36
C LYS A 59 9.56 8.34 17.99
N THR A 60 9.33 8.63 16.72
CA THR A 60 8.11 9.26 16.25
C THR A 60 6.96 8.25 16.21
N TYR A 61 5.97 8.49 17.06
CA TYR A 61 4.87 7.58 17.35
C TYR A 61 3.89 7.43 16.17
N CYS A 62 3.72 6.20 15.67
CA CYS A 62 2.53 5.79 14.92
C CYS A 62 1.55 5.09 15.89
N PRO A 63 0.26 5.47 15.95
CA PRO A 63 -0.70 4.92 16.93
C PRO A 63 -0.86 3.40 16.93
N SER A 64 -0.55 2.76 15.81
CA SER A 64 -0.79 1.34 15.62
C SER A 64 0.43 0.46 15.90
N TYR A 65 1.65 1.03 15.90
CA TYR A 65 2.89 0.25 15.95
C TYR A 65 3.99 0.99 16.71
N LYS A 66 4.58 0.34 17.72
CA LYS A 66 5.68 0.89 18.52
C LYS A 66 7.02 0.66 17.79
N ASP A 67 7.89 1.68 17.74
CA ASP A 67 9.31 1.57 17.31
C ASP A 67 9.58 1.29 15.82
N ASN A 68 8.64 1.65 14.93
CA ASN A 68 8.85 1.47 13.49
C ASN A 68 9.78 2.54 12.89
N PRO A 69 10.64 2.18 11.92
CA PRO A 69 11.47 3.14 11.19
C PRO A 69 10.62 4.22 10.51
N HIS A 70 11.01 5.47 10.74
CA HIS A 70 10.33 6.66 10.28
C HIS A 70 11.31 7.68 9.69
N LEU A 71 10.93 8.31 8.59
CA LEU A 71 11.73 9.33 7.92
C LEU A 71 10.90 10.58 7.61
N ARG A 72 11.14 11.66 8.33
CA ARG A 72 10.60 13.00 8.04
C ARG A 72 11.46 13.72 7.01
N ILE A 73 10.86 14.13 5.89
CA ILE A 73 11.46 15.01 4.89
C ILE A 73 10.77 16.37 4.93
N GLY A 74 11.17 17.21 5.89
CA GLY A 74 10.48 18.48 6.19
C GLY A 74 10.37 19.44 5.00
N SER A 75 11.35 19.47 4.09
CA SER A 75 11.28 20.34 2.89
C SER A 75 10.23 19.91 1.86
N LEU A 76 9.74 18.66 1.95
CA LEU A 76 8.65 18.14 1.12
C LEU A 76 7.34 18.04 1.90
N LEU A 77 7.36 18.31 3.22
CA LEU A 77 6.25 18.04 4.13
C LEU A 77 5.75 16.59 4.05
N VAL A 78 6.70 15.65 3.87
CA VAL A 78 6.42 14.21 3.75
C VAL A 78 7.01 13.46 4.94
N ASP A 79 6.22 12.58 5.53
CA ASP A 79 6.66 11.53 6.43
C ASP A 79 6.57 10.17 5.75
N ILE A 80 7.56 9.31 5.97
CA ILE A 80 7.55 7.92 5.50
C ILE A 80 7.65 6.99 6.69
N TYR A 81 6.71 6.07 6.80
CA TYR A 81 6.63 5.05 7.83
C TYR A 81 6.80 3.67 7.20
N LEU A 82 7.63 2.83 7.81
CA LEU A 82 7.72 1.41 7.49
C LEU A 82 6.99 0.60 8.54
N ASN A 83 5.83 0.04 8.18
CA ASN A 83 5.10 -0.86 9.06
C ASN A 83 5.40 -2.31 8.68
N PRO A 84 5.81 -3.16 9.62
CA PRO A 84 6.08 -4.55 9.35
C PRO A 84 4.75 -5.28 9.13
N THR A 85 4.78 -6.27 8.24
CA THR A 85 3.58 -7.06 7.87
C THR A 85 3.42 -8.31 8.71
N ASN A 86 4.44 -8.71 9.48
CA ASN A 86 4.34 -9.78 10.47
C ASN A 86 3.64 -9.24 11.74
N ASN A 87 2.47 -9.80 12.04
CA ASN A 87 1.65 -9.44 13.22
C ASN A 87 1.72 -10.53 14.31
N ASP A 88 2.82 -11.28 14.38
CA ASP A 88 2.99 -12.43 15.28
C ASP A 88 3.77 -12.11 16.57
N GLY A 89 4.18 -10.85 16.74
CA GLY A 89 4.94 -10.39 17.91
C GLY A 89 6.44 -10.73 17.87
N SER A 90 6.93 -11.31 16.77
CA SER A 90 8.36 -11.46 16.53
C SER A 90 9.01 -10.13 16.15
N GLU A 91 10.32 -10.02 16.34
CA GLU A 91 11.09 -8.87 15.85
C GLU A 91 11.06 -8.87 14.31
N PRO A 92 10.61 -7.77 13.65
CA PRO A 92 10.54 -7.72 12.20
C PRO A 92 11.93 -7.80 11.54
N SER A 93 12.01 -8.60 10.50
CA SER A 93 13.12 -8.57 9.54
C SER A 93 12.90 -7.47 8.48
N GLU A 94 13.95 -7.11 7.73
CA GLU A 94 13.83 -6.14 6.64
C GLU A 94 12.74 -6.53 5.61
N ASN A 95 12.57 -7.83 5.38
CA ASN A 95 11.59 -8.37 4.43
C ASN A 95 10.14 -8.32 4.93
N ASP A 96 9.93 -8.01 6.21
CA ASP A 96 8.57 -7.82 6.73
C ASP A 96 8.02 -6.44 6.38
N TYR A 97 8.88 -5.48 6.01
CA TYR A 97 8.50 -4.13 5.58
C TYR A 97 8.18 -4.09 4.08
N ASN A 98 7.04 -4.66 3.69
CA ASN A 98 6.55 -4.69 2.29
C ASN A 98 5.61 -3.54 1.94
N VAL A 99 5.31 -2.65 2.90
CA VAL A 99 4.50 -1.46 2.69
C VAL A 99 5.26 -0.23 3.20
N MET A 100 5.48 0.74 2.32
CA MET A 100 5.87 2.09 2.73
C MET A 100 4.63 2.97 2.76
N TYR A 101 4.36 3.58 3.91
CA TYR A 101 3.29 4.54 4.06
C TYR A 101 3.87 5.96 4.01
N LEU A 102 3.51 6.73 3.00
CA LEU A 102 3.89 8.13 2.86
C LEU A 102 2.71 9.01 3.20
N LEU A 103 2.93 9.96 4.10
CA LEU A 103 1.98 10.98 4.50
C LEU A 103 2.50 12.34 4.02
N GLU A 104 1.81 12.95 3.06
CA GLU A 104 2.10 14.31 2.62
C GLU A 104 1.14 15.30 3.30
N GLU A 105 1.68 16.30 3.97
CA GLU A 105 0.90 17.40 4.55
C GLU A 105 0.68 18.51 3.52
N GLN A 106 -0.58 18.81 3.22
CA GLN A 106 -1.01 19.86 2.31
C GLN A 106 -1.85 20.90 3.06
N GLY A 107 -1.19 21.68 3.91
CA GLY A 107 -1.85 22.70 4.74
C GLY A 107 -2.76 22.06 5.79
N SER A 108 -4.08 22.18 5.62
CA SER A 108 -5.08 21.57 6.53
C SER A 108 -5.51 20.17 6.13
N LYS A 109 -4.97 19.62 5.03
CA LYS A 109 -5.27 18.29 4.52
C LYS A 109 -4.02 17.42 4.53
N SER A 110 -4.23 16.12 4.52
CA SER A 110 -3.17 15.13 4.34
C SER A 110 -3.53 14.17 3.21
N VAL A 111 -2.52 13.75 2.45
CA VAL A 111 -2.65 12.73 1.41
C VAL A 111 -1.85 11.51 1.84
N HIS A 112 -2.49 10.34 1.73
CA HIS A 112 -1.99 9.07 2.23
C HIS A 112 -1.65 8.18 1.04
N TYR A 113 -0.38 7.80 0.92
CA TYR A 113 0.10 6.90 -0.13
C TYR A 113 0.65 5.62 0.50
N TYR A 114 0.15 4.47 0.04
CA TYR A 114 0.62 3.17 0.50
C TYR A 114 1.32 2.47 -0.65
N LEU A 115 2.65 2.50 -0.68
CA LEU A 115 3.44 1.78 -1.67
C LEU A 115 3.63 0.34 -1.20
N TYR A 116 3.07 -0.59 -1.95
CA TYR A 116 3.07 -2.02 -1.66
C TYR A 116 4.01 -2.76 -2.61
N LEU A 117 4.99 -3.46 -2.06
CA LEU A 117 5.83 -4.41 -2.79
C LEU A 117 5.16 -5.80 -2.76
N ASN A 118 4.74 -6.29 -3.92
CA ASN A 118 4.11 -7.60 -4.00
C ASN A 118 5.16 -8.75 -4.00
N PRO A 119 4.74 -10.02 -3.81
CA PRO A 119 5.65 -11.16 -3.86
C PRO A 119 6.34 -11.40 -5.22
N ARG A 120 5.82 -10.79 -6.31
CA ARG A 120 6.43 -10.83 -7.65
C ARG A 120 7.46 -9.72 -7.86
N ARG A 121 7.71 -8.89 -6.86
CA ARG A 121 8.60 -7.73 -6.88
C ARG A 121 8.13 -6.59 -7.79
N ASP A 122 6.83 -6.44 -7.94
CA ASP A 122 6.21 -5.26 -8.54
C ASP A 122 5.73 -4.33 -7.43
N VAL A 123 5.89 -3.02 -7.65
CA VAL A 123 5.42 -1.98 -6.72
C VAL A 123 4.09 -1.40 -7.18
N PHE A 124 3.14 -1.31 -6.25
CA PHE A 124 1.82 -0.71 -6.48
C PHE A 124 1.57 0.42 -5.49
N LEU A 125 0.83 1.44 -5.92
CA LEU A 125 0.14 2.35 -5.02
C LEU A 125 -1.21 1.74 -4.64
N TYR A 126 -1.40 1.50 -3.34
CA TYR A 126 -2.63 0.98 -2.77
C TYR A 126 -3.50 2.12 -2.22
N ASP A 127 -4.67 2.34 -2.83
CA ASP A 127 -5.64 3.37 -2.43
C ASP A 127 -6.51 2.89 -1.25
N PHE A 128 -5.87 2.64 -0.11
CA PHE A 128 -6.55 2.12 1.10
C PHE A 128 -7.66 3.06 1.60
N ASP A 129 -7.36 4.36 1.61
CA ASP A 129 -8.28 5.40 2.09
C ASP A 129 -9.27 5.88 1.02
N LYS A 130 -9.28 5.25 -0.16
CA LYS A 130 -10.20 5.55 -1.28
C LYS A 130 -10.14 7.03 -1.71
N GLN A 131 -8.94 7.61 -1.73
CA GLN A 131 -8.69 9.00 -2.12
C GLN A 131 -8.66 9.18 -3.66
N PHE A 132 -8.40 8.11 -4.41
CA PHE A 132 -8.09 8.12 -5.85
C PHE A 132 -9.11 7.34 -6.71
N GLN A 133 -10.38 7.31 -6.31
CA GLN A 133 -11.42 6.48 -6.94
C GLN A 133 -11.83 6.89 -8.37
N ASN A 134 -11.53 8.11 -8.80
CA ASN A 134 -11.75 8.59 -10.17
C ASN A 134 -10.43 8.51 -10.94
N THR A 135 -10.46 8.06 -12.20
CA THR A 135 -9.34 8.05 -13.15
C THR A 135 -8.51 9.33 -13.14
N ALA A 136 -9.12 10.52 -13.22
CA ALA A 136 -8.37 11.79 -13.24
C ALA A 136 -7.60 12.01 -11.92
N LYS A 137 -8.24 11.74 -10.77
CA LYS A 137 -7.57 11.83 -9.46
C LYS A 137 -6.45 10.81 -9.31
N ARG A 138 -6.62 9.63 -9.90
CA ARG A 138 -5.61 8.56 -9.90
C ARG A 138 -4.39 8.96 -10.71
N GLU A 139 -4.59 9.48 -11.91
CA GLU A 139 -3.50 9.98 -12.76
C GLU A 139 -2.74 11.13 -12.08
N ASP A 140 -3.46 12.11 -11.53
CA ASP A 140 -2.86 13.23 -10.79
C ASP A 140 -2.05 12.74 -9.58
N ALA A 141 -2.59 11.78 -8.82
CA ALA A 141 -1.92 11.20 -7.66
C ALA A 141 -0.63 10.45 -8.03
N VAL A 142 -0.64 9.69 -9.13
CA VAL A 142 0.54 8.98 -9.64
C VAL A 142 1.63 9.98 -10.06
N VAL A 143 1.28 10.99 -10.86
CA VAL A 143 2.24 12.00 -11.33
C VAL A 143 2.81 12.82 -10.17
N HIS A 144 1.98 13.14 -9.17
CA HIS A 144 2.43 13.88 -7.99
C HIS A 144 3.36 13.03 -7.12
N LEU A 145 2.98 11.77 -6.85
CA LEU A 145 3.79 10.85 -6.07
C LEU A 145 5.13 10.55 -6.75
N GLU A 146 5.16 10.41 -8.07
CA GLU A 146 6.39 10.24 -8.85
C GLU A 146 7.39 11.37 -8.56
N LYS A 147 6.93 12.62 -8.59
CA LYS A 147 7.78 13.80 -8.29
C LYS A 147 8.26 13.84 -6.84
N ILE A 148 7.42 13.38 -5.89
CA ILE A 148 7.82 13.27 -4.49
C ILE A 148 8.93 12.23 -4.35
N ILE A 149 8.71 11.03 -4.90
CA ILE A 149 9.67 9.92 -4.85
C ILE A 149 10.98 10.29 -5.53
N GLU A 150 10.95 10.87 -6.73
CA GLU A 150 12.17 11.32 -7.43
C GLU A 150 13.02 12.23 -6.55
N LYS A 151 12.41 13.24 -5.91
CA LYS A 151 13.12 14.15 -5.00
C LYS A 151 13.70 13.42 -3.78
N ILE A 152 13.00 12.42 -3.26
CA ILE A 152 13.48 11.60 -2.14
C ILE A 152 14.71 10.79 -2.57
N LEU A 153 14.63 10.12 -3.73
CA LEU A 153 15.71 9.27 -4.22
C LEU A 153 16.98 10.09 -4.50
N ILE A 154 16.86 11.25 -5.13
CA ILE A 154 17.98 12.19 -5.36
C ILE A 154 18.56 12.65 -4.01
N ARG A 155 17.70 13.05 -3.06
CA ARG A 155 18.14 13.58 -1.76
C ARG A 155 19.00 12.59 -1.00
N TYR A 156 18.70 11.30 -1.09
CA TYR A 156 19.39 10.24 -0.36
C TYR A 156 20.41 9.49 -1.22
N GLY A 157 20.73 9.98 -2.42
CA GLY A 157 21.77 9.42 -3.29
C GLY A 157 21.46 8.01 -3.80
N ILE A 158 20.18 7.67 -3.94
CA ILE A 158 19.72 6.39 -4.50
C ILE A 158 19.73 6.44 -6.03
N ILE A 159 19.49 7.62 -6.61
CA ILE A 159 19.64 7.94 -8.04
C ILE A 159 20.45 9.22 -8.22
#